data_AF-A0A183B1L1-F1
#
_entry.id   AF-A0A183B1L1-F1
#
_cell.length_a   1.000
_cell.length_b   1.000
_cell.length_c   1.000
_cell.angle_alpha   90.00
_cell.angle_beta   90.00
_cell.angle_gamma   90.00
#
_symmetry.space_group_name_H-M   'P 1'
#
loop_
_entity.id
_entity.type
_entity.pdbx_description
1 polymer ?
#
loop_
_entity_poly.entity_id
_entity_poly.type
_entity_poly.pdbx_seq_one_letter_code
_entity_poly.pdbx_strand_id
1 'polypeptide(L)'
;MAFDSLNSRWFRCKAVAVGIEASLSPGDTIITAYRCHGFTMTRGVSVHAVLAELAGKRTGISAGKGGSMHMFYKDFFGGNGIVGAQIDGMDVLTVREATRFAREWCVSGKGPILIEAETYRYHGHSMSDPGTSYRTREEVQSVRRGRDPISLFQKRITEANLCTDEEVKAIEKKVREEVDKDAEQSLSDPEPPLETVYEHLHHKLLPGFKVRGCDLQTWGTPKV
;
A
#
# COMPACT_ATOMS: atom_id res chain seq x y z
N MET A 1 -10.96 3.53 24.75
CA MET A 1 -10.04 4.61 24.32
C MET A 1 -8.91 4.15 23.38
N ALA A 2 -8.57 2.85 23.27
CA ALA A 2 -7.50 2.42 22.36
C ALA A 2 -7.88 2.42 20.85
N PHE A 3 -9.12 2.02 20.52
CA PHE A 3 -9.53 1.72 19.13
C PHE A 3 -9.59 2.93 18.17
N ASP A 4 -9.91 4.15 18.64
CA ASP A 4 -9.81 5.38 17.80
C ASP A 4 -8.43 5.58 17.15
N SER A 5 -7.38 4.96 17.71
CA SER A 5 -6.05 5.01 17.11
C SER A 5 -5.87 4.07 15.92
N LEU A 6 -6.58 2.94 15.83
CA LEU A 6 -6.36 1.92 14.78
C LEU A 6 -6.76 2.42 13.39
N ASN A 7 -7.91 3.06 13.26
CA ASN A 7 -8.42 3.61 12.00
C ASN A 7 -7.52 4.70 11.35
N SER A 8 -6.56 5.25 12.11
CA SER A 8 -5.53 6.19 11.63
C SER A 8 -4.09 5.65 11.63
N ARG A 9 -3.86 4.43 12.16
CA ARG A 9 -2.53 3.82 12.36
C ARG A 9 -1.95 3.08 11.15
N TRP A 10 -2.69 2.93 10.06
CA TRP A 10 -2.23 2.15 8.89
C TRP A 10 -2.37 2.91 7.55
N PHE A 11 -3.54 3.50 7.28
CA PHE A 11 -3.89 4.01 5.95
C PHE A 11 -3.69 5.53 5.83
N ARG A 12 -2.51 5.93 5.35
CA ARG A 12 -2.01 7.33 5.46
C ARG A 12 -1.68 8.06 4.15
N CYS A 13 -2.02 7.47 3.00
CA CYS A 13 -2.01 8.12 1.67
C CYS A 13 -3.29 7.73 0.90
N LYS A 14 -4.46 7.80 1.56
CA LYS A 14 -5.73 7.21 1.06
C LYS A 14 -6.14 7.73 -0.32
N ALA A 15 -6.03 9.05 -0.56
CA ALA A 15 -6.37 9.66 -1.84
C ALA A 15 -5.58 9.06 -3.02
N VAL A 16 -4.28 8.80 -2.84
CA VAL A 16 -3.41 8.22 -3.87
C VAL A 16 -3.88 6.82 -4.27
N ALA A 17 -4.12 5.92 -3.30
CA ALA A 17 -4.55 4.55 -3.60
C ALA A 17 -5.99 4.50 -4.18
N VAL A 18 -6.94 5.20 -3.55
CA VAL A 18 -8.36 5.17 -3.95
C VAL A 18 -8.59 5.87 -5.29
N GLY A 19 -7.93 7.01 -5.53
CA GLY A 19 -8.02 7.73 -6.81
C GLY A 19 -7.40 6.94 -7.96
N ILE A 20 -6.31 6.20 -7.71
CA ILE A 20 -5.72 5.31 -8.70
C ILE A 20 -6.70 4.17 -9.03
N GLU A 21 -7.20 3.42 -8.04
CA GLU A 21 -8.09 2.29 -8.29
C GLU A 21 -9.38 2.68 -9.02
N ALA A 22 -9.98 3.82 -8.63
CA ALA A 22 -11.18 4.37 -9.26
C ALA A 22 -10.99 4.78 -10.73
N SER A 23 -9.77 4.66 -11.26
CA SER A 23 -9.39 4.97 -12.65
C SER A 23 -8.98 3.74 -13.46
N LEU A 24 -8.86 2.56 -12.82
CA LEU A 24 -8.41 1.32 -13.45
C LEU A 24 -9.59 0.43 -13.87
N SER A 25 -9.29 -0.53 -14.76
CA SER A 25 -10.20 -1.58 -15.21
C SER A 25 -9.76 -2.95 -14.69
N PRO A 26 -10.68 -3.94 -14.58
CA PRO A 26 -10.31 -5.33 -14.34
C PRO A 26 -9.27 -5.80 -15.37
N GLY A 27 -8.15 -6.35 -14.88
CA GLY A 27 -7.00 -6.75 -15.70
C GLY A 27 -5.81 -5.78 -15.66
N ASP A 28 -6.00 -4.51 -15.31
CA ASP A 28 -4.88 -3.59 -15.09
C ASP A 28 -4.09 -3.99 -13.83
N THR A 29 -2.76 -3.80 -13.85
CA THR A 29 -1.84 -4.25 -12.79
C THR A 29 -1.15 -3.08 -12.08
N ILE A 30 -1.14 -3.10 -10.73
CA ILE A 30 -0.40 -2.13 -9.90
C ILE A 30 0.88 -2.79 -9.36
N ILE A 31 1.99 -2.04 -9.33
CA ILE A 31 3.16 -2.33 -8.51
C ILE A 31 3.53 -1.09 -7.69
N THR A 32 3.94 -1.26 -6.44
CA THR A 32 4.30 -0.16 -5.53
C THR A 32 5.39 -0.59 -4.55
N ALA A 33 5.90 0.35 -3.76
CA ALA A 33 6.90 0.10 -2.73
C ALA A 33 6.30 -0.53 -1.45
N TYR A 34 7.11 -0.69 -0.40
CA TYR A 34 6.73 -1.27 0.91
C TYR A 34 5.60 -0.54 1.67
N ARG A 35 4.98 0.50 1.10
CA ARG A 35 3.83 1.23 1.66
C ARG A 35 2.55 0.85 0.92
N CYS A 36 2.37 -0.44 0.66
CA CYS A 36 1.36 -0.99 -0.24
C CYS A 36 -0.07 -1.03 0.34
N HIS A 37 -0.26 -1.06 1.66
CA HIS A 37 -1.52 -1.51 2.30
C HIS A 37 -2.80 -0.84 1.76
N GLY A 38 -2.74 0.45 1.40
CA GLY A 38 -3.86 1.16 0.79
C GLY A 38 -4.26 0.59 -0.57
N PHE A 39 -3.27 0.31 -1.43
CA PHE A 39 -3.47 -0.39 -2.70
C PHE A 39 -3.89 -1.84 -2.50
N THR A 40 -3.33 -2.54 -1.51
CA THR A 40 -3.69 -3.94 -1.26
C THR A 40 -5.19 -4.08 -0.93
N MET A 41 -5.74 -3.15 -0.14
CA MET A 41 -7.20 -3.08 0.09
C MET A 41 -7.99 -2.70 -1.16
N THR A 42 -7.57 -1.71 -1.95
CA THR A 42 -8.34 -1.30 -3.15
C THR A 42 -8.36 -2.40 -4.22
N ARG A 43 -7.35 -3.29 -4.24
CA ARG A 43 -7.32 -4.53 -5.02
C ARG A 43 -8.15 -5.68 -4.44
N GLY A 44 -8.97 -5.44 -3.41
CA GLY A 44 -9.94 -6.40 -2.88
C GLY A 44 -9.41 -7.38 -1.84
N VAL A 45 -8.19 -7.17 -1.31
CA VAL A 45 -7.67 -7.97 -0.18
C VAL A 45 -8.23 -7.42 1.14
N SER A 46 -8.77 -8.29 1.99
CA SER A 46 -9.35 -7.90 3.29
C SER A 46 -8.32 -7.32 4.25
N VAL A 47 -8.75 -6.45 5.18
CA VAL A 47 -7.87 -5.80 6.16
C VAL A 47 -7.04 -6.83 6.93
N HIS A 48 -7.68 -7.91 7.38
CA HIS A 48 -7.05 -9.10 7.95
C HIS A 48 -5.88 -9.65 7.09
N ALA A 49 -6.12 -9.97 5.81
CA ALA A 49 -5.09 -10.56 4.94
C ALA A 49 -3.96 -9.58 4.56
N VAL A 50 -4.20 -8.26 4.59
CA VAL A 50 -3.14 -7.25 4.34
C VAL A 50 -2.09 -7.23 5.45
N LEU A 51 -2.36 -7.80 6.63
CA LEU A 51 -1.42 -7.82 7.76
C LEU A 51 -0.28 -8.85 7.63
N ALA A 52 -0.22 -9.66 6.56
CA ALA A 52 0.57 -10.91 6.52
C ALA A 52 1.76 -11.06 5.51
N GLU A 53 2.00 -10.16 4.52
CA GLU A 53 2.59 -10.55 3.20
C GLU A 53 3.70 -9.63 2.58
N LEU A 54 4.81 -10.14 1.93
CA LEU A 54 5.95 -9.38 1.31
C LEU A 54 6.89 -10.16 0.30
N ALA A 55 7.56 -9.49 -0.69
CA ALA A 55 8.38 -10.16 -1.76
C ALA A 55 9.67 -9.43 -2.35
N GLY A 56 10.30 -9.96 -3.44
CA GLY A 56 11.48 -9.42 -4.21
C GLY A 56 12.14 -10.40 -5.21
N LYS A 57 13.35 -10.28 -5.85
CA LYS A 57 14.38 -9.27 -6.33
C LYS A 57 15.56 -10.08 -7.00
N ARG A 58 16.53 -9.69 -7.87
CA ARG A 58 16.75 -8.80 -9.07
C ARG A 58 18.12 -9.18 -9.76
N THR A 59 18.25 -9.30 -11.10
CA THR A 59 19.51 -9.78 -11.79
C THR A 59 19.76 -9.31 -13.26
N GLY A 60 20.85 -8.58 -13.57
CA GLY A 60 21.24 -8.04 -14.93
C GLY A 60 21.40 -6.50 -14.93
N ILE A 61 22.03 -5.84 -15.93
CA ILE A 61 22.26 -4.34 -15.94
C ILE A 61 20.99 -3.61 -15.50
N SER A 62 19.95 -3.75 -16.33
CA SER A 62 18.56 -3.50 -15.99
C SER A 62 17.72 -4.68 -16.44
N ALA A 63 17.98 -5.88 -15.90
CA ALA A 63 17.12 -7.04 -16.15
C ALA A 63 17.42 -7.85 -17.44
N GLY A 64 18.06 -7.21 -18.43
CA GLY A 64 17.78 -7.51 -19.85
C GLY A 64 16.47 -6.88 -20.36
N LYS A 65 15.93 -5.87 -19.64
CA LYS A 65 14.58 -5.30 -19.81
C LYS A 65 14.54 -3.81 -20.24
N GLY A 66 15.68 -3.18 -20.48
CA GLY A 66 15.78 -1.72 -20.66
C GLY A 66 15.39 -1.18 -22.05
N GLY A 67 16.05 -1.65 -23.10
CA GLY A 67 15.92 -1.04 -24.44
C GLY A 67 16.62 0.33 -24.55
N SER A 68 16.42 1.02 -25.67
CA SER A 68 17.17 2.23 -26.03
C SER A 68 16.91 3.45 -25.14
N MET A 69 15.74 3.54 -24.51
CA MET A 69 15.36 4.67 -23.64
C MET A 69 15.67 4.45 -22.15
N HIS A 70 16.13 3.26 -21.73
CA HIS A 70 16.29 2.94 -20.31
C HIS A 70 17.65 2.30 -20.02
N MET A 71 18.71 3.09 -20.17
CA MET A 71 20.09 2.73 -19.86
C MET A 71 20.55 3.40 -18.56
N PHE A 72 21.35 2.69 -17.76
CA PHE A 72 21.87 3.18 -16.48
C PHE A 72 23.30 2.70 -16.32
N TYR A 73 24.20 3.58 -15.87
CA TYR A 73 25.61 3.24 -15.65
C TYR A 73 26.12 3.90 -14.37
N LYS A 74 27.37 3.64 -13.98
CA LYS A 74 28.01 4.36 -12.89
C LYS A 74 27.96 5.86 -13.21
N ASP A 75 27.35 6.62 -12.31
CA ASP A 75 27.18 8.08 -12.37
C ASP A 75 26.34 8.58 -13.59
N PHE A 76 25.57 7.71 -14.25
CA PHE A 76 24.63 8.08 -15.32
C PHE A 76 23.25 7.41 -15.16
N PHE A 77 22.21 8.24 -15.07
CA PHE A 77 20.81 7.83 -14.82
C PHE A 77 19.85 8.29 -15.94
N GLY A 78 20.37 8.51 -17.16
CA GLY A 78 19.67 9.20 -18.25
C GLY A 78 19.02 8.28 -19.30
N GLY A 79 17.92 8.76 -19.88
CA GLY A 79 17.16 8.07 -20.93
C GLY A 79 15.64 8.24 -20.80
N ASN A 80 15.18 8.58 -19.59
CA ASN A 80 13.77 8.73 -19.24
C ASN A 80 13.11 9.95 -19.92
N GLY A 81 12.85 9.85 -21.23
CA GLY A 81 11.95 10.72 -22.00
C GLY A 81 10.48 10.49 -21.65
N ILE A 82 10.18 10.46 -20.34
CA ILE A 82 8.86 10.19 -19.81
C ILE A 82 8.17 11.53 -19.56
N VAL A 83 7.03 11.77 -20.21
CA VAL A 83 6.22 12.96 -19.97
C VAL A 83 5.77 12.94 -18.50
N GLY A 84 6.01 14.01 -17.77
CA GLY A 84 5.76 14.10 -16.33
C GLY A 84 4.70 15.13 -15.96
N ALA A 85 3.87 14.81 -14.98
CA ALA A 85 2.96 15.76 -14.33
C ALA A 85 3.08 15.66 -12.80
N GLN A 86 3.15 16.82 -12.13
CA GLN A 86 3.03 16.91 -10.67
C GLN A 86 1.57 17.21 -10.31
N ILE A 87 1.03 16.54 -9.28
CA ILE A 87 -0.39 16.62 -8.90
C ILE A 87 -0.59 16.68 -7.38
N ASP A 88 -1.74 17.17 -6.93
CA ASP A 88 -2.12 17.12 -5.51
C ASP A 88 -2.52 15.68 -5.09
N GLY A 89 -1.60 14.98 -4.43
CA GLY A 89 -1.82 13.66 -3.84
C GLY A 89 -2.58 13.66 -2.51
N MET A 90 -3.10 14.81 -2.07
CA MET A 90 -4.06 14.96 -0.98
C MET A 90 -5.51 15.09 -1.48
N ASP A 91 -5.73 15.27 -2.80
CA ASP A 91 -7.06 15.33 -3.41
C ASP A 91 -7.35 14.08 -4.25
N VAL A 92 -8.29 13.26 -3.78
CA VAL A 92 -8.71 12.00 -4.44
C VAL A 92 -9.29 12.20 -5.85
N LEU A 93 -9.91 13.35 -6.15
CA LEU A 93 -10.43 13.63 -7.49
C LEU A 93 -9.32 14.05 -8.44
N THR A 94 -8.34 14.82 -7.95
CA THR A 94 -7.14 15.19 -8.70
C THR A 94 -6.31 13.95 -9.03
N VAL A 95 -6.11 13.04 -8.07
CA VAL A 95 -5.48 11.73 -8.31
C VAL A 95 -6.27 10.92 -9.35
N ARG A 96 -7.61 10.89 -9.27
CA ARG A 96 -8.44 10.13 -10.22
C ARG A 96 -8.28 10.63 -11.65
N GLU A 97 -8.54 11.91 -11.94
CA GLU A 97 -8.44 12.40 -13.32
C GLU A 97 -7.02 12.32 -13.88
N ALA A 98 -5.99 12.54 -13.06
CA ALA A 98 -4.61 12.35 -13.47
C ALA A 98 -4.28 10.88 -13.80
N THR A 99 -4.72 9.93 -12.96
CA THR A 99 -4.50 8.50 -13.22
C THR A 99 -5.27 8.05 -14.45
N ARG A 100 -6.51 8.51 -14.62
CA ARG A 100 -7.32 8.26 -15.81
C ARG A 100 -6.63 8.77 -17.07
N PHE A 101 -6.13 10.01 -17.07
CA PHE A 101 -5.37 10.57 -18.19
C PHE A 101 -4.11 9.73 -18.50
N ALA A 102 -3.34 9.35 -17.47
CA ALA A 102 -2.17 8.49 -17.62
C ALA A 102 -2.51 7.09 -18.16
N ARG A 103 -3.64 6.51 -17.75
CA ARG A 103 -4.16 5.25 -18.28
C ARG A 103 -4.52 5.39 -19.75
N GLU A 104 -5.31 6.41 -20.11
CA GLU A 104 -5.69 6.69 -21.50
C GLU A 104 -4.45 6.97 -22.38
N TRP A 105 -3.41 7.62 -21.85
CA TRP A 105 -2.11 7.79 -22.51
C TRP A 105 -1.41 6.46 -22.79
N CYS A 106 -1.16 5.65 -21.76
CA CYS A 106 -0.46 4.37 -21.88
C CYS A 106 -1.21 3.37 -22.77
N VAL A 107 -2.54 3.24 -22.58
CA VAL A 107 -3.39 2.31 -23.36
C VAL A 107 -3.53 2.74 -24.82
N SER A 108 -3.44 4.04 -25.13
CA SER A 108 -3.37 4.52 -26.53
C SER A 108 -1.98 4.40 -27.18
N GLY A 109 -1.07 3.62 -26.58
CA GLY A 109 0.22 3.24 -27.17
C GLY A 109 1.29 4.33 -27.15
N LYS A 110 1.07 5.43 -26.44
CA LYS A 110 1.98 6.60 -26.39
C LYS A 110 3.21 6.42 -25.49
N GLY A 111 3.53 5.18 -25.12
CA GLY A 111 4.60 4.88 -24.17
C GLY A 111 4.26 5.25 -22.72
N PRO A 112 5.26 5.21 -21.82
CA PRO A 112 5.08 5.52 -20.40
C PRO A 112 4.85 7.01 -20.13
N ILE A 113 4.24 7.29 -18.98
CA ILE A 113 4.02 8.62 -18.41
C ILE A 113 4.36 8.58 -16.91
N LEU A 114 4.81 9.69 -16.34
CA LEU A 114 5.17 9.83 -14.92
C LEU A 114 4.17 10.75 -14.22
N ILE A 115 3.71 10.35 -13.05
CA ILE A 115 2.94 11.20 -12.14
C ILE A 115 3.67 11.29 -10.82
N GLU A 116 3.95 12.50 -10.38
CA GLU A 116 4.40 12.80 -9.02
C GLU A 116 3.21 13.33 -8.22
N ALA A 117 2.73 12.55 -7.25
CA ALA A 117 1.62 12.95 -6.39
C ALA A 117 2.16 13.51 -5.06
N GLU A 118 2.13 14.84 -4.89
CA GLU A 118 2.54 15.49 -3.64
C GLU A 118 1.60 15.06 -2.51
N THR A 119 2.12 14.29 -1.54
CA THR A 119 1.31 13.72 -0.46
C THR A 119 2.08 13.71 0.87
N TYR A 120 1.36 13.71 1.99
CA TYR A 120 1.94 13.95 3.31
C TYR A 120 1.67 12.81 4.31
N ARG A 121 2.73 12.31 4.97
CA ARG A 121 2.63 11.26 6.00
C ARG A 121 2.48 11.83 7.41
N TYR A 122 1.32 11.66 8.05
CA TYR A 122 1.10 12.16 9.42
C TYR A 122 1.93 11.46 10.51
N HIS A 123 2.42 10.24 10.26
CA HIS A 123 3.29 9.50 11.19
C HIS A 123 4.74 9.50 10.71
N GLY A 124 5.66 9.05 11.57
CA GLY A 124 7.05 8.77 11.21
C GLY A 124 7.22 7.74 10.10
N HIS A 125 8.46 7.40 9.78
CA HIS A 125 8.83 6.49 8.70
C HIS A 125 8.27 5.07 8.95
N SER A 126 8.43 4.60 10.18
CA SER A 126 8.12 3.28 10.75
C SER A 126 7.49 3.43 12.15
N MET A 127 7.19 2.32 12.83
CA MET A 127 6.81 2.34 14.25
C MET A 127 7.99 2.70 15.19
N SER A 128 9.24 2.54 14.73
CA SER A 128 10.46 2.88 15.46
C SER A 128 10.91 4.34 15.30
N ASP A 129 10.28 5.10 14.39
CA ASP A 129 10.54 6.52 14.17
C ASP A 129 9.35 7.36 14.66
N PRO A 130 9.48 8.16 15.74
CA PRO A 130 8.45 9.11 16.16
C PRO A 130 8.17 10.21 15.12
N GLY A 131 9.12 10.50 14.23
CA GLY A 131 9.00 11.49 13.17
C GLY A 131 8.98 12.94 13.63
N THR A 132 9.54 13.24 14.81
CA THR A 132 9.64 14.57 15.43
C THR A 132 11.06 15.13 15.52
N SER A 133 12.07 14.39 15.04
CA SER A 133 13.48 14.81 15.05
C SER A 133 13.88 15.62 13.81
N TYR A 134 13.06 15.61 12.76
CA TYR A 134 13.33 16.23 11.45
C TYR A 134 12.18 17.09 10.92
N ARG A 135 11.15 17.35 11.75
CA ARG A 135 9.99 18.23 11.46
C ARG A 135 9.21 18.52 12.74
N THR A 136 8.39 19.56 12.73
CA THR A 136 7.60 19.98 13.90
C THR A 136 6.27 19.21 14.02
N ARG A 137 5.64 19.23 15.20
CA ARG A 137 4.28 18.69 15.37
C ARG A 137 3.24 19.61 14.73
N GLU A 138 3.57 20.90 14.69
CA GLU A 138 2.79 22.02 14.21
C GLU A 138 2.62 21.95 12.69
N GLU A 139 3.68 21.57 11.96
CA GLU A 139 3.63 21.24 10.52
C GLU A 139 2.64 20.08 10.25
N VAL A 140 2.81 18.95 10.96
CA VAL A 140 1.95 17.76 10.82
C VAL A 140 0.49 18.10 11.11
N GLN A 141 0.22 18.90 12.15
CA GLN A 141 -1.12 19.35 12.52
C GLN A 141 -1.70 20.35 11.52
N SER A 142 -0.89 21.26 10.98
CA SER A 142 -1.29 22.20 9.93
C SER A 142 -1.76 21.47 8.67
N VAL A 143 -0.94 20.54 8.14
CA VAL A 143 -1.30 19.76 6.95
C VAL A 143 -2.52 18.87 7.22
N ARG A 144 -2.66 18.29 8.42
CA ARG A 144 -3.84 17.48 8.76
C ARG A 144 -5.12 18.32 8.91
N ARG A 145 -5.05 19.56 9.37
CA ARG A 145 -6.23 20.44 9.50
C ARG A 145 -6.64 21.07 8.16
N GLY A 146 -5.67 21.42 7.31
CA GLY A 146 -5.93 22.11 6.04
C GLY A 146 -6.09 21.19 4.82
N ARG A 147 -5.50 19.98 4.83
CA ARG A 147 -5.40 19.11 3.64
C ARG A 147 -5.61 17.61 3.95
N ASP A 148 -6.42 17.22 4.95
CA ASP A 148 -6.74 15.78 5.11
C ASP A 148 -7.63 15.28 3.96
N PRO A 149 -7.25 14.19 3.26
CA PRO A 149 -7.94 13.73 2.05
C PRO A 149 -9.37 13.25 2.34
N ILE A 150 -9.65 12.76 3.55
CA ILE A 150 -10.98 12.31 3.96
C ILE A 150 -11.85 13.55 4.20
N SER A 151 -11.37 14.50 4.99
CA SER A 151 -12.13 15.72 5.31
C SER A 151 -12.36 16.61 4.08
N LEU A 152 -11.38 16.70 3.16
CA LEU A 152 -11.54 17.40 1.88
C LEU A 152 -12.61 16.73 0.99
N PHE A 153 -12.61 15.39 0.91
CA PHE A 153 -13.60 14.67 0.09
C PHE A 153 -14.99 14.70 0.71
N GLN A 154 -15.11 14.47 2.03
CA GLN A 154 -16.34 14.62 2.80
C GLN A 154 -16.98 15.98 2.56
N LYS A 155 -16.21 17.07 2.74
CA LYS A 155 -16.69 18.43 2.52
C LYS A 155 -17.25 18.62 1.10
N ARG A 156 -16.54 18.12 0.08
CA ARG A 156 -17.00 18.24 -1.32
C ARG A 156 -18.29 17.47 -1.60
N ILE A 157 -18.48 16.27 -1.02
CA ILE A 157 -19.71 15.50 -1.25
C ILE A 157 -20.92 16.05 -0.47
N THR A 158 -20.71 16.62 0.71
CA THR A 158 -21.80 17.27 1.47
C THR A 158 -22.17 18.64 0.88
N GLU A 159 -21.20 19.49 0.50
CA GLU A 159 -21.46 20.75 -0.22
C GLU A 159 -22.15 20.52 -1.58
N ALA A 160 -21.90 19.38 -2.23
CA ALA A 160 -22.57 18.99 -3.47
C ALA A 160 -23.94 18.31 -3.28
N ASN A 161 -24.43 18.14 -2.04
CA ASN A 161 -25.65 17.40 -1.70
C ASN A 161 -25.66 15.95 -2.23
N LEU A 162 -24.48 15.32 -2.32
CA LEU A 162 -24.31 13.91 -2.73
C LEU A 162 -24.31 12.93 -1.54
N CYS A 163 -24.23 13.45 -0.31
CA CYS A 163 -24.24 12.70 0.94
C CYS A 163 -24.60 13.66 2.09
N THR A 164 -25.26 13.16 3.13
CA THR A 164 -25.54 13.89 4.38
C THR A 164 -24.47 13.65 5.44
N ASP A 165 -24.33 14.55 6.42
CA ASP A 165 -23.44 14.33 7.56
C ASP A 165 -23.85 13.09 8.38
N GLU A 166 -25.14 12.73 8.40
CA GLU A 166 -25.69 11.54 9.06
C GLU A 166 -25.23 10.25 8.37
N GLU A 167 -25.27 10.22 7.03
CA GLU A 167 -24.74 9.11 6.23
C GLU A 167 -23.23 8.96 6.38
N VAL A 168 -22.47 10.07 6.41
CA VAL A 168 -21.02 10.02 6.67
C VAL A 168 -20.73 9.44 8.06
N LYS A 169 -21.43 9.89 9.11
CA LYS A 169 -21.29 9.34 10.47
C LYS A 169 -21.65 7.85 10.52
N ALA A 170 -22.66 7.41 9.76
CA ALA A 170 -23.03 6.00 9.66
C ALA A 170 -21.93 5.16 8.97
N ILE A 171 -21.31 5.68 7.92
CA ILE A 171 -20.17 5.04 7.24
C ILE A 171 -18.95 4.96 8.18
N GLU A 172 -18.58 6.05 8.85
CA GLU A 172 -17.47 6.07 9.82
C GLU A 172 -17.69 5.08 10.97
N LYS A 173 -18.92 5.02 11.49
CA LYS A 173 -19.29 4.04 12.52
C LYS A 173 -19.14 2.61 12.00
N LYS A 174 -19.72 2.29 10.83
CA LYS A 174 -19.64 0.95 10.25
C LYS A 174 -18.18 0.51 10.02
N VAL A 175 -17.36 1.37 9.40
CA VAL A 175 -15.95 1.08 9.12
C VAL A 175 -15.14 0.91 10.41
N ARG A 176 -15.52 1.57 11.50
CA ARG A 176 -14.96 1.33 12.83
C ARG A 176 -15.36 -0.03 13.38
N GLU A 177 -16.65 -0.37 13.39
CA GLU A 177 -17.14 -1.67 13.87
C GLU A 177 -16.55 -2.85 13.07
N GLU A 178 -16.30 -2.65 11.77
CA GLU A 178 -15.63 -3.60 10.87
C GLU A 178 -14.13 -3.76 11.20
N VAL A 179 -13.37 -2.66 11.32
CA VAL A 179 -11.93 -2.69 11.66
C VAL A 179 -11.66 -3.17 13.09
N ASP A 180 -12.51 -2.77 14.05
CA ASP A 180 -12.35 -3.16 15.45
C ASP A 180 -12.59 -4.68 15.60
N LYS A 181 -13.61 -5.23 14.92
CA LYS A 181 -13.87 -6.69 14.84
C LYS A 181 -12.72 -7.44 14.14
N ASP A 182 -12.25 -6.98 12.99
CA ASP A 182 -11.16 -7.65 12.26
C ASP A 182 -9.86 -7.66 13.08
N ALA A 183 -9.62 -6.62 13.88
CA ALA A 183 -8.49 -6.55 14.80
C ALA A 183 -8.65 -7.48 16.02
N GLU A 184 -9.84 -7.60 16.60
CA GLU A 184 -10.11 -8.58 17.66
C GLU A 184 -9.96 -10.02 17.14
N GLN A 185 -10.51 -10.32 15.96
CA GLN A 185 -10.35 -11.64 15.34
C GLN A 185 -8.88 -11.97 15.09
N SER A 186 -8.13 -11.07 14.45
CA SER A 186 -6.71 -11.27 14.11
C SER A 186 -5.76 -11.35 15.33
N LEU A 187 -6.25 -11.05 16.54
CA LEU A 187 -5.54 -11.27 17.81
C LEU A 187 -5.98 -12.56 18.53
N SER A 188 -7.06 -13.19 18.07
CA SER A 188 -7.60 -14.47 18.58
C SER A 188 -7.35 -15.66 17.65
N ASP A 189 -7.04 -15.40 16.38
CA ASP A 189 -6.67 -16.42 15.40
C ASP A 189 -5.40 -17.17 15.84
N PRO A 190 -5.31 -18.49 15.62
CA PRO A 190 -4.17 -19.29 16.07
C PRO A 190 -2.90 -18.99 15.28
N GLU A 191 -1.73 -19.09 15.93
CA GLU A 191 -0.44 -19.13 15.23
C GLU A 191 -0.39 -20.34 14.27
N PRO A 192 0.34 -20.24 13.14
CA PRO A 192 0.51 -21.36 12.22
C PRO A 192 1.09 -22.59 12.94
N PRO A 193 0.55 -23.81 12.72
CA PRO A 193 1.09 -25.03 13.33
C PRO A 193 2.56 -25.22 12.99
N LEU A 194 3.37 -25.72 13.93
CA LEU A 194 4.82 -25.86 13.76
C LEU A 194 5.18 -26.75 12.56
N GLU A 195 4.29 -27.66 12.20
CA GLU A 195 4.37 -28.54 11.03
C GLU A 195 4.31 -27.79 9.70
N THR A 196 3.80 -26.55 9.65
CA THR A 196 3.69 -25.73 8.43
C THR A 196 4.98 -24.97 8.09
N VAL A 197 5.96 -24.93 9.00
CA VAL A 197 7.18 -24.08 8.89
C VAL A 197 8.08 -24.36 7.67
N TYR A 198 7.85 -25.47 6.97
CA TYR A 198 8.57 -25.88 5.75
C TYR A 198 7.68 -25.97 4.51
N GLU A 199 6.41 -25.56 4.59
CA GLU A 199 5.54 -25.46 3.43
C GLU A 199 6.00 -24.33 2.49
N HIS A 200 5.51 -24.36 1.24
CA HIS A 200 5.77 -23.36 0.19
C HIS A 200 7.24 -23.11 -0.23
N LEU A 201 8.24 -23.75 0.40
CA LEU A 201 9.66 -23.70 0.00
C LEU A 201 9.89 -23.99 -1.50
N HIS A 202 9.06 -24.87 -2.07
CA HIS A 202 8.98 -25.15 -3.50
C HIS A 202 7.52 -25.16 -3.93
N HIS A 203 7.22 -24.66 -5.14
CA HIS A 203 5.88 -24.68 -5.74
C HIS A 203 5.25 -26.10 -5.80
N LYS A 204 6.09 -27.14 -5.83
CA LYS A 204 5.73 -28.51 -5.45
C LYS A 204 6.88 -29.08 -4.63
N LEU A 205 6.59 -29.59 -3.43
CA LEU A 205 7.56 -30.40 -2.68
C LEU A 205 7.81 -31.71 -3.42
N LEU A 206 9.06 -32.15 -3.50
CA LEU A 206 9.42 -33.44 -4.07
C LEU A 206 9.06 -34.57 -3.09
N PRO A 207 8.61 -35.75 -3.56
CA PRO A 207 8.35 -36.89 -2.68
C PRO A 207 9.58 -37.24 -1.84
N GLY A 208 9.42 -37.28 -0.51
CA GLY A 208 10.51 -37.56 0.43
C GLY A 208 11.46 -36.38 0.72
N PHE A 209 11.17 -35.17 0.25
CA PHE A 209 11.94 -33.96 0.60
C PHE A 209 11.85 -33.69 2.12
N LYS A 210 13.01 -33.56 2.78
CA LYS A 210 13.12 -33.33 4.23
C LYS A 210 13.88 -32.04 4.51
N VAL A 211 13.35 -31.22 5.42
CA VAL A 211 14.02 -30.01 5.91
C VAL A 211 14.68 -30.29 7.26
N ARG A 212 15.99 -30.06 7.34
CA ARG A 212 16.79 -30.27 8.55
C ARG A 212 16.32 -29.30 9.64
N GLY A 213 15.95 -29.84 10.81
CA GLY A 213 15.43 -29.07 11.95
C GLY A 213 13.90 -29.05 12.06
N CYS A 214 13.17 -29.36 10.98
CA CYS A 214 11.71 -29.48 11.00
C CYS A 214 11.25 -30.90 11.36
N ASP A 215 12.05 -31.91 11.02
CA ASP A 215 11.84 -33.30 11.45
C ASP A 215 12.71 -33.60 12.68
N LEU A 216 12.13 -33.42 13.86
CA LEU A 216 12.76 -33.69 15.16
C LEU A 216 13.01 -35.19 15.41
N GLN A 217 12.43 -36.09 14.61
CA GLN A 217 12.56 -37.54 14.80
C GLN A 217 13.77 -38.11 14.04
N THR A 218 14.10 -37.60 12.84
CA THR A 218 15.23 -38.12 12.05
C THR A 218 16.54 -37.32 12.14
N TRP A 219 16.52 -36.08 12.63
CA TRP A 219 17.75 -35.26 12.75
C TRP A 219 18.36 -35.18 14.15
N GLY A 220 17.83 -35.97 15.10
CA GLY A 220 18.40 -36.21 16.41
C GLY A 220 18.09 -35.13 17.45
N THR A 221 17.91 -35.54 18.70
CA THR A 221 17.76 -34.64 19.84
C THR A 221 18.99 -33.74 19.96
N PRO A 222 18.85 -32.41 20.19
CA PRO A 222 19.97 -31.57 20.57
C PRO A 222 20.68 -32.17 21.79
N LYS A 223 22.01 -32.29 21.73
CA LYS A 223 22.78 -32.63 22.93
C LYS A 223 22.78 -31.42 23.85
N VAL A 224 22.19 -31.61 25.02
CA VAL A 224 22.22 -30.69 26.17
C VAL A 224 23.65 -30.60 26.71
#